data_AF-A0A2T0SP88-F1
#
_entry.id   AF-A0A2T0SP88-F1
#
_cell.length_a   1.000
_cell.length_b   1.000
_cell.length_c   1.000
_cell.angle_alpha   90.00
_cell.angle_beta   90.00
_cell.angle_gamma   90.00
#
_symmetry.space_group_name_H-M   'P 1'
#
loop_
_entity.id
_entity.type
_entity.pdbx_description
1 polymer ?
#
loop_
_entity_poly.entity_id
_entity_poly.type
_entity_poly.pdbx_seq_one_letter_code
_entity_poly.pdbx_strand_id
1 'polypeptide(L)'
;MPSRYAFYSANIVILSVITHGELSAEALFGPVDVPSTWHRQALLWKSQIVGAEWQGLVDAIHLTKIWRNDTRDLLLRLPRPDDSIPEPDLSWQISTPPHDQNDGWYTLFPDEDAHFLCDPVIDYYRYAVAPAESMGPSPFAIYRARGTSTSPTYAMLELLSGHAEANAREPGLWNALDEDWNLTARLLRSSAHFDAVVPLGLLGSVMGVEMTTLLFDRIGRGGDDDTMAEAVNLPSVVWGFQQIDIAALDAALRLAEGGGDTDLLDLTFVWSMVDQGKVALSRPDLVKRLRNVALEQGWEP
;
A
#
# COMPACT_ATOMS: atom_id res chain seq x y z
N MET A 1 33.44 -19.99 22.45
CA MET A 1 32.19 -20.49 23.09
C MET A 1 31.11 -19.39 23.06
N PRO A 2 30.63 -18.93 21.89
CA PRO A 2 29.69 -17.81 21.81
C PRO A 2 28.28 -18.19 22.28
N SER A 3 27.81 -19.38 21.89
CA SER A 3 26.48 -19.90 22.24
C SER A 3 26.20 -19.91 23.75
N ARG A 4 27.10 -20.50 24.57
CA ARG A 4 26.91 -20.55 26.04
C ARG A 4 26.77 -19.15 26.67
N TYR A 5 27.56 -18.20 26.17
CA TYR A 5 27.50 -16.83 26.65
C TYR A 5 26.20 -16.14 26.24
N ALA A 6 25.70 -16.37 25.03
CA ALA A 6 24.42 -15.85 24.56
C ALA A 6 23.25 -16.36 25.43
N PHE A 7 23.13 -17.67 25.63
CA PHE A 7 22.10 -18.24 26.51
C PHE A 7 22.22 -17.75 27.95
N TYR A 8 23.44 -17.70 28.49
CA TYR A 8 23.67 -17.21 29.85
C TYR A 8 23.21 -15.75 30.01
N SER A 9 23.64 -14.86 29.11
CA SER A 9 23.28 -13.45 29.17
C SER A 9 21.79 -13.20 28.97
N ALA A 10 21.13 -13.91 28.03
CA ALA A 10 19.68 -13.83 27.86
C ALA A 10 18.93 -14.28 29.13
N ASN A 11 19.35 -15.38 29.74
CA ASN A 11 18.76 -15.88 30.98
C ASN A 11 18.94 -14.90 32.15
N ILE A 12 20.08 -14.22 32.26
CA ILE A 12 20.29 -13.18 33.28
C ILE A 12 19.31 -12.03 33.09
N VAL A 13 19.05 -11.59 31.85
CA VAL A 13 18.06 -10.53 31.59
C VAL A 13 16.66 -10.99 31.99
N ILE A 14 16.22 -12.18 31.56
CA ILE A 14 14.91 -12.74 31.94
C ILE A 14 14.77 -12.82 33.46
N LEU A 15 15.76 -13.40 34.15
CA LEU A 15 15.73 -13.53 35.62
C LEU A 15 15.72 -12.16 36.31
N SER A 16 16.42 -11.17 35.76
CA SER A 16 16.43 -9.81 36.31
C SER A 16 15.04 -9.16 36.17
N VAL A 17 14.39 -9.34 35.02
CA VAL A 17 13.02 -8.86 34.79
C VAL A 17 12.02 -9.57 35.70
N ILE A 18 12.10 -10.89 35.86
CA ILE A 18 11.21 -11.65 36.78
C ILE A 18 11.37 -11.19 38.23
N THR A 19 12.61 -10.93 38.66
CA THR A 19 12.90 -10.56 40.05
C THR A 19 12.51 -9.14 40.41
N HIS A 20 12.62 -8.20 39.46
CA HIS A 20 12.32 -6.78 39.69
C HIS A 20 10.91 -6.37 39.20
N GLY A 21 10.28 -7.20 38.37
CA GLY A 21 9.01 -6.93 37.69
C GLY A 21 9.16 -6.01 36.49
N GLU A 22 9.82 -4.87 36.68
CA GLU A 22 10.12 -3.87 35.65
C GLU A 22 11.54 -3.34 35.86
N LEU A 23 12.31 -3.21 34.77
CA LEU A 23 13.73 -2.90 34.83
C LEU A 23 14.16 -2.07 33.63
N SER A 24 14.87 -0.97 33.86
CA SER A 24 15.52 -0.25 32.76
C SER A 24 16.77 -0.97 32.26
N ALA A 25 17.00 -0.94 30.96
CA ALA A 25 18.23 -1.47 30.36
C ALA A 25 19.47 -0.70 30.84
N GLU A 26 19.38 0.59 31.15
CA GLU A 26 20.46 1.32 31.85
C GLU A 26 20.86 0.65 33.18
N ALA A 27 19.92 0.06 33.93
CA ALA A 27 20.24 -0.64 35.18
C ALA A 27 20.98 -1.97 34.94
N LEU A 28 20.82 -2.56 33.75
CA LEU A 28 21.51 -3.79 33.34
C LEU A 28 22.91 -3.51 32.77
N PHE A 29 23.04 -2.46 31.95
CA PHE A 29 24.27 -2.19 31.18
C PHE A 29 25.07 -0.98 31.69
N GLY A 30 24.54 -0.22 32.63
CA GLY A 30 25.09 1.06 33.09
C GLY A 30 24.74 2.24 32.16
N PRO A 31 25.28 3.44 32.46
CA PRO A 31 25.02 4.66 31.69
C PRO A 31 25.80 4.66 30.36
N VAL A 32 25.31 3.89 29.40
CA VAL A 32 25.88 3.75 28.05
C VAL A 32 24.84 4.13 26.99
N ASP A 33 25.19 4.08 25.71
CA ASP A 33 24.21 4.11 24.63
C ASP A 33 23.37 2.82 24.68
N VAL A 34 22.30 2.86 25.46
CA VAL A 34 21.43 1.73 25.79
C VAL A 34 20.86 1.07 24.52
N PRO A 35 20.26 1.81 23.56
CA PRO A 35 19.71 1.21 22.33
C PRO A 35 20.75 0.42 21.54
N SER A 36 21.93 1.00 21.29
CA SER A 36 22.99 0.33 20.53
C SER A 36 23.59 -0.86 21.30
N THR A 37 23.64 -0.78 22.62
CA THR A 37 24.14 -1.88 23.46
C THR A 37 23.16 -3.05 23.49
N TRP A 38 21.87 -2.76 23.66
CA TRP A 38 20.79 -3.73 23.56
C TRP A 38 20.76 -4.39 22.18
N HIS A 39 20.78 -3.61 21.10
CA HIS A 39 20.77 -4.12 19.73
C HIS A 39 21.91 -5.12 19.47
N ARG A 40 23.14 -4.78 19.87
CA ARG A 40 24.30 -5.69 19.76
C ARG A 40 24.10 -6.98 20.55
N GLN A 41 23.56 -6.87 21.76
CA GLN A 41 23.32 -8.02 22.63
C GLN A 41 22.20 -8.92 22.07
N ALA A 42 21.12 -8.33 21.56
CA ALA A 42 20.02 -9.03 20.95
C ALA A 42 20.41 -9.71 19.63
N LEU A 43 21.26 -9.08 18.80
CA LEU A 43 21.85 -9.73 17.62
C LEU A 43 22.73 -10.92 17.99
N LEU A 44 23.53 -10.79 19.05
CA LEU A 44 24.31 -11.92 19.57
C LEU A 44 23.38 -13.08 19.97
N TRP A 45 22.30 -12.80 20.69
CA TRP A 45 21.29 -13.82 21.04
C TRP A 45 20.66 -14.43 19.80
N LYS A 46 20.15 -13.63 18.86
CA LYS A 46 19.52 -14.10 17.60
C LYS A 46 20.46 -14.96 16.76
N SER A 47 21.77 -14.70 16.80
CA SER A 47 22.76 -15.52 16.08
C SER A 47 23.00 -16.90 16.70
N GLN A 48 22.67 -17.09 17.98
CA GLN A 48 22.96 -18.32 18.74
C GLN A 48 21.69 -19.08 19.18
N ILE A 49 20.57 -18.38 19.33
CA ILE A 49 19.25 -18.88 19.72
C ILE A 49 18.39 -18.78 18.47
N VAL A 50 17.86 -19.90 17.98
CA VAL A 50 17.21 -19.96 16.65
C VAL A 50 15.81 -20.56 16.71
N GLY A 51 14.98 -20.21 15.73
CA GLY A 51 13.63 -20.75 15.59
C GLY A 51 12.75 -20.44 16.80
N ALA A 52 12.10 -21.46 17.35
CA ALA A 52 11.15 -21.32 18.45
C ALA A 52 11.78 -20.81 19.76
N GLU A 53 13.07 -21.09 20.00
CA GLU A 53 13.75 -20.59 21.20
C GLU A 53 13.96 -19.07 21.15
N TRP A 54 14.19 -18.53 19.95
CA TRP A 54 14.31 -17.10 19.75
C TRP A 54 12.96 -16.41 19.93
N GLN A 55 11.92 -16.93 19.29
CA GLN A 55 10.57 -16.40 19.47
C GLN A 55 10.15 -16.44 20.95
N GLY A 56 10.43 -17.54 21.66
CA GLY A 56 10.16 -17.62 23.09
C GLY A 56 10.93 -16.60 23.94
N LEU A 57 12.11 -16.17 23.51
CA LEU A 57 12.85 -15.07 24.18
C LEU A 57 12.19 -13.71 23.91
N VAL A 58 11.81 -13.45 22.66
CA VAL A 58 11.10 -12.22 22.26
C VAL A 58 9.76 -12.11 23.01
N ASP A 59 9.00 -13.21 23.04
CA ASP A 59 7.71 -13.30 23.73
C ASP A 59 7.83 -13.18 25.25
N ALA A 60 9.00 -13.51 25.83
CA ALA A 60 9.18 -13.50 27.29
C ALA A 60 9.40 -12.10 27.88
N ILE A 61 9.75 -11.10 27.05
CA ILE A 61 10.11 -9.77 27.51
C ILE A 61 9.35 -8.74 26.67
N HIS A 62 8.46 -8.00 27.32
CA HIS A 62 7.91 -6.79 26.74
C HIS A 62 8.91 -5.64 26.91
N LEU A 63 9.25 -5.00 25.80
CA LEU A 63 10.18 -3.88 25.70
C LEU A 63 9.42 -2.61 25.33
N THR A 64 9.63 -1.54 26.09
CA THR A 64 9.10 -0.21 25.78
C THR A 64 10.25 0.78 25.61
N LYS A 65 10.27 1.49 24.48
CA LYS A 65 11.23 2.58 24.21
C LYS A 65 10.81 3.80 25.03
N ILE A 66 11.69 4.31 25.89
CA ILE A 66 11.39 5.44 26.77
C ILE A 66 12.48 6.51 26.71
N TRP A 67 12.10 7.72 27.11
CA TRP A 67 13.02 8.82 27.39
C TRP A 67 13.22 8.96 28.88
N ARG A 68 14.47 9.14 29.33
CA ARG A 68 14.84 9.42 30.72
C ARG A 68 15.87 10.53 30.73
N ASN A 69 15.53 11.70 31.26
CA ASN A 69 16.45 12.87 31.32
C ASN A 69 17.11 13.18 29.95
N ASP A 70 16.31 13.26 28.89
CA ASP A 70 16.75 13.49 27.50
C ASP A 70 17.69 12.42 26.91
N THR A 71 17.86 11.29 27.60
CA THR A 71 18.55 10.12 27.06
C THR A 71 17.58 8.99 26.77
N ARG A 72 17.93 8.17 25.78
CA ARG A 72 17.11 7.03 25.37
C ARG A 72 17.41 5.85 26.26
N ASP A 73 16.36 5.20 26.73
CA ASP A 73 16.45 4.00 27.56
C ASP A 73 15.36 3.01 27.12
N LEU A 74 15.47 1.78 27.62
CA LEU A 74 14.52 0.71 27.35
C LEU A 74 13.96 0.21 28.67
N LEU A 75 12.64 0.14 28.76
CA LEU A 75 11.95 -0.44 29.89
C LEU A 75 11.59 -1.89 29.57
N LEU A 76 12.08 -2.82 30.39
CA LEU A 76 11.89 -4.25 30.23
C LEU A 76 10.96 -4.76 31.32
N ARG A 77 9.96 -5.55 30.94
CA ARG A 77 9.01 -6.17 31.88
C ARG A 77 8.48 -7.47 31.32
N LEU A 78 7.79 -8.23 32.17
CA LEU A 78 7.01 -9.37 31.67
C LEU A 78 5.80 -8.88 30.84
N PRO A 79 5.48 -9.57 29.73
CA PRO A 79 4.29 -9.26 28.95
C PRO A 79 3.01 -9.46 29.75
N ARG A 80 2.01 -8.67 29.41
CA ARG A 80 0.63 -8.72 29.93
C ARG A 80 -0.33 -9.01 28.77
N PRO A 81 -1.54 -9.53 29.06
CA PRO A 81 -2.49 -9.91 28.00
C PRO A 81 -2.87 -8.78 27.03
N ASP A 82 -2.89 -7.54 27.51
CA ASP A 82 -3.29 -6.36 26.72
C ASP A 82 -2.10 -5.61 26.12
N ASP A 83 -0.90 -6.18 26.18
CA ASP A 83 0.28 -5.54 25.62
C ASP A 83 0.24 -5.60 24.09
N SER A 84 0.22 -4.42 23.48
CA SER A 84 0.53 -4.25 22.06
C SER A 84 1.94 -3.70 21.91
N ILE A 85 2.57 -3.98 20.79
CA ILE A 85 3.84 -3.33 20.44
C ILE A 85 3.56 -1.85 20.19
N PRO A 86 4.29 -0.94 20.86
CA PRO A 86 4.17 0.49 20.59
C PRO A 86 4.56 0.80 19.15
N GLU A 87 3.98 1.85 18.59
CA GLU A 87 4.33 2.32 17.26
C GLU A 87 5.79 2.79 17.19
N PRO A 88 6.42 2.72 16.00
CA PRO A 88 7.78 3.23 15.82
C PRO A 88 7.85 4.73 16.14
N ASP A 89 8.50 5.08 17.25
CA ASP A 89 8.82 6.47 17.59
C ASP A 89 10.12 6.89 16.87
N LEU A 90 9.96 7.59 15.74
CA LEU A 90 11.10 8.15 15.02
C LEU A 90 11.93 9.10 15.88
N SER A 91 11.28 9.93 16.70
CA SER A 91 11.98 10.93 17.51
C SER A 91 12.96 10.24 18.46
N TRP A 92 12.54 9.10 19.01
CA TRP A 92 13.39 8.20 19.78
C TRP A 92 14.52 7.60 18.94
N GLN A 93 14.29 7.16 17.70
CA GLN A 93 15.38 6.63 16.85
C GLN A 93 16.42 7.68 16.47
N ILE A 94 16.00 8.88 16.07
CA ILE A 94 16.92 9.95 15.65
C ILE A 94 17.47 10.76 16.83
N SER A 95 17.25 10.30 18.07
CA SER A 95 17.74 10.95 19.30
C SER A 95 17.30 12.41 19.43
N THR A 96 16.11 12.73 18.95
CA THR A 96 15.50 14.06 19.11
C THR A 96 14.48 13.98 20.24
N PRO A 97 14.75 14.56 21.43
CA PRO A 97 13.82 14.53 22.54
C PRO A 97 12.46 15.10 22.13
N PRO A 98 11.35 14.57 22.68
CA PRO A 98 10.01 14.99 22.34
C PRO A 98 9.74 16.36 22.98
N HIS A 99 10.30 17.44 22.42
CA HIS A 99 10.02 18.77 22.92
C HIS A 99 8.75 19.39 22.30
N ASP A 100 8.24 18.88 21.17
CA ASP A 100 7.11 19.52 20.48
C ASP A 100 6.48 18.62 19.38
N GLN A 101 5.87 17.49 19.74
CA GLN A 101 5.19 16.63 18.74
C GLN A 101 3.78 16.28 19.19
N ASN A 102 2.84 17.14 18.78
CA ASN A 102 1.44 16.78 18.58
C ASN A 102 1.29 16.37 17.11
N ASP A 103 0.58 15.29 16.85
CA ASP A 103 0.23 14.69 15.55
C ASP A 103 1.22 13.67 14.97
N GLY A 104 0.90 12.38 15.17
CA GLY A 104 1.51 11.23 14.49
C GLY A 104 0.45 10.26 13.99
N TRP A 105 0.67 9.68 12.81
CA TRP A 105 -0.23 8.71 12.16
C TRP A 105 0.11 7.27 12.58
N TYR A 106 -0.94 6.45 12.75
CA TYR A 106 -0.86 5.10 13.33
C TYR A 106 -0.44 4.01 12.33
N THR A 107 0.24 2.94 12.80
CA THR A 107 0.64 1.77 11.98
C THR A 107 0.42 0.40 12.64
N LEU A 108 0.18 -0.64 11.82
CA LEU A 108 -0.45 -1.91 12.26
C LEU A 108 0.36 -3.20 11.98
N PHE A 109 1.64 -3.13 11.59
CA PHE A 109 2.47 -4.34 11.52
C PHE A 109 3.42 -4.46 12.71
N PRO A 110 3.06 -5.22 13.76
CA PRO A 110 3.97 -5.59 14.84
C PRO A 110 4.98 -6.61 14.33
N ASP A 111 6.16 -6.16 13.91
CA ASP A 111 7.33 -7.04 13.84
C ASP A 111 7.97 -7.06 15.24
N GLU A 112 7.57 -8.06 16.03
CA GLU A 112 8.09 -8.33 17.38
C GLU A 112 9.60 -8.49 17.40
N ASP A 113 10.15 -9.12 16.37
CA ASP A 113 11.57 -9.31 16.19
C ASP A 113 12.28 -7.96 16.02
N ALA A 114 11.79 -7.12 15.09
CA ALA A 114 12.39 -5.82 14.82
C ALA A 114 12.31 -4.88 16.02
N HIS A 115 11.15 -4.85 16.68
CA HIS A 115 10.93 -4.05 17.88
C HIS A 115 11.85 -4.51 19.03
N PHE A 116 11.92 -5.81 19.27
CA PHE A 116 12.80 -6.39 20.28
C PHE A 116 14.27 -6.13 19.96
N LEU A 117 14.69 -6.22 18.69
CA LEU A 117 16.07 -5.93 18.29
C LEU A 117 16.46 -4.45 18.45
N CYS A 118 15.50 -3.53 18.53
CA CYS A 118 15.75 -2.09 18.40
C CYS A 118 16.58 -1.78 17.14
N ASP A 119 16.27 -2.44 16.02
CA ASP A 119 17.01 -2.27 14.77
C ASP A 119 16.67 -0.92 14.13
N PRO A 120 17.63 0.02 14.04
CA PRO A 120 17.35 1.34 13.50
C PRO A 120 16.97 1.29 12.02
N VAL A 121 17.56 0.37 11.24
CA VAL A 121 17.30 0.26 9.81
C VAL A 121 15.90 -0.24 9.56
N ILE A 122 15.50 -1.33 10.23
CA ILE A 122 14.15 -1.88 10.07
C ILE A 122 13.11 -0.89 10.55
N ASP A 123 13.37 -0.20 11.66
CA ASP A 123 12.44 0.80 12.15
C ASP A 123 12.29 2.00 11.18
N TYR A 124 13.38 2.48 10.55
CA TYR A 124 13.28 3.51 9.50
C TYR A 124 12.44 3.03 8.33
N TYR A 125 12.60 1.76 7.92
CA TYR A 125 11.78 1.17 6.86
C TYR A 125 10.31 1.11 7.28
N ARG A 126 10.01 0.64 8.50
CA ARG A 126 8.63 0.59 9.04
C ARG A 126 8.00 1.98 9.05
N TYR A 127 8.72 3.00 9.50
CA TYR A 127 8.22 4.37 9.43
C TYR A 127 8.01 4.84 7.98
N ALA A 128 8.96 4.56 7.09
CA ALA A 128 8.87 5.00 5.70
C ALA A 128 7.67 4.37 4.96
N VAL A 129 7.34 3.11 5.28
CA VAL A 129 6.20 2.42 4.67
C VAL A 129 4.90 2.60 5.44
N ALA A 130 4.94 3.20 6.64
CA ALA A 130 3.78 3.36 7.49
C ALA A 130 2.56 3.97 6.78
N PRO A 131 2.71 4.99 5.92
CA PRO A 131 1.59 5.51 5.15
C PRO A 131 0.96 4.48 4.20
N ALA A 132 1.78 3.59 3.61
CA ALA A 132 1.35 2.54 2.70
C ALA A 132 0.64 1.38 3.43
N GLU A 133 0.94 1.16 4.71
CA GLU A 133 0.26 0.14 5.54
C GLU A 133 -1.23 0.43 5.72
N SER A 134 -1.63 1.70 5.71
CA SER A 134 -3.05 2.10 5.74
C SER A 134 -3.80 1.82 4.41
N MET A 135 -3.07 1.41 3.36
CA MET A 135 -3.60 1.25 2.01
C MET A 135 -3.99 -0.20 1.68
N GLY A 136 -3.48 -1.20 2.40
CA GLY A 136 -3.79 -2.60 2.14
C GLY A 136 -3.00 -3.61 2.97
N PRO A 137 -3.33 -4.91 2.88
CA PRO A 137 -2.97 -5.92 3.89
C PRO A 137 -1.50 -6.37 3.92
N SER A 138 -0.62 -5.92 3.01
CA SER A 138 0.83 -6.15 3.21
C SER A 138 1.71 -5.32 2.25
N PRO A 139 2.23 -4.15 2.67
CA PRO A 139 3.19 -3.40 1.85
C PRO A 139 4.52 -4.15 1.65
N PHE A 140 4.79 -5.17 2.48
CA PHE A 140 6.01 -5.97 2.45
C PHE A 140 5.89 -7.33 1.76
N ALA A 141 4.70 -7.72 1.32
CA ALA A 141 4.53 -8.98 0.60
C ALA A 141 5.41 -8.97 -0.66
N ILE A 142 6.24 -10.01 -0.81
CA ILE A 142 7.03 -10.22 -2.01
C ILE A 142 6.18 -11.07 -2.95
N TYR A 143 5.70 -10.45 -4.02
CA TYR A 143 4.98 -11.12 -5.09
C TYR A 143 5.97 -11.61 -6.12
N ARG A 144 5.95 -12.91 -6.38
CA ARG A 144 6.72 -13.52 -7.47
C ARG A 144 5.79 -13.79 -8.64
N ALA A 145 5.97 -13.05 -9.73
CA ALA A 145 5.23 -13.21 -10.96
C ALA A 145 6.19 -13.35 -12.14
N ARG A 146 6.02 -14.43 -12.93
CA ARG A 146 6.79 -14.72 -14.16
C ARG A 146 8.32 -14.57 -14.07
N GLY A 147 8.90 -14.88 -12.91
CA GLY A 147 10.35 -14.87 -12.69
C GLY A 147 10.90 -13.58 -12.07
N THR A 148 10.11 -12.51 -12.03
CA THR A 148 10.42 -11.26 -11.30
C THR A 148 9.76 -11.27 -9.92
N SER A 149 10.48 -10.82 -8.89
CA SER A 149 9.95 -10.68 -7.52
C SER A 149 9.89 -9.20 -7.17
N THR A 150 8.71 -8.70 -6.82
CA THR A 150 8.47 -7.29 -6.49
C THR A 150 7.68 -7.19 -5.18
N SER A 151 7.65 -6.00 -4.56
CA SER A 151 6.70 -5.71 -3.47
C SER A 151 5.79 -4.53 -3.87
N PRO A 152 4.58 -4.41 -3.30
CA PRO A 152 3.68 -3.29 -3.58
C PRO A 152 4.34 -1.94 -3.25
N THR A 153 5.13 -1.90 -2.17
CA THR A 153 5.91 -0.70 -1.81
C THR A 153 6.93 -0.34 -2.88
N TYR A 154 7.66 -1.34 -3.41
CA TYR A 154 8.64 -1.10 -4.48
C TYR A 154 7.96 -0.60 -5.75
N ALA A 155 6.84 -1.24 -6.14
CA ALA A 155 6.03 -0.82 -7.27
C ALA A 155 5.53 0.62 -7.12
N MET A 156 5.07 0.99 -5.93
CA MET A 156 4.60 2.34 -5.63
C MET A 156 5.74 3.36 -5.67
N LEU A 157 6.91 3.05 -5.12
CA LEU A 157 8.08 3.93 -5.15
C LEU A 157 8.58 4.14 -6.59
N GLU A 158 8.59 3.11 -7.44
CA GLU A 158 8.92 3.26 -8.86
C GLU A 158 7.90 4.15 -9.60
N LEU A 159 6.61 3.99 -9.29
CA LEU A 159 5.54 4.78 -9.90
C LEU A 159 5.61 6.25 -9.46
N LEU A 160 5.85 6.51 -8.19
CA LEU A 160 5.99 7.86 -7.63
C LEU A 160 7.29 8.56 -8.04
N SER A 161 8.36 7.79 -8.29
CA SER A 161 9.66 8.34 -8.70
C SER A 161 9.75 8.62 -10.21
N GLY A 162 8.68 8.38 -10.98
CA GLY A 162 8.68 8.54 -12.44
C GLY A 162 9.57 7.54 -13.18
N HIS A 163 10.15 6.57 -12.49
CA HIS A 163 10.97 5.51 -13.11
C HIS A 163 10.12 4.39 -13.71
N ALA A 164 8.82 4.36 -13.40
CA ALA A 164 7.89 3.39 -13.95
C ALA A 164 7.82 3.42 -15.49
N GLU A 165 8.01 4.56 -16.18
CA GLU A 165 7.99 4.58 -17.65
C GLU A 165 9.07 3.69 -18.29
N ALA A 166 10.22 3.51 -17.61
CA ALA A 166 11.31 2.66 -18.08
C ALA A 166 11.12 1.17 -17.72
N ASN A 167 10.55 0.89 -16.54
CA ASN A 167 10.40 -0.47 -16.00
C ASN A 167 8.98 -1.05 -16.17
N ALA A 168 8.03 -0.28 -16.72
CA ALA A 168 6.66 -0.69 -16.98
C ALA A 168 6.50 -1.92 -17.89
N ARG A 169 7.61 -2.40 -18.47
CA ARG A 169 7.66 -3.63 -19.27
C ARG A 169 7.86 -4.90 -18.43
N GLU A 170 8.08 -4.81 -17.11
CA GLU A 170 8.24 -6.00 -16.26
C GLU A 170 6.89 -6.52 -15.72
N PRO A 171 6.46 -7.74 -16.09
CA PRO A 171 5.18 -8.33 -15.66
C PRO A 171 5.01 -8.49 -14.14
N GLY A 172 6.11 -8.47 -13.38
CA GLY A 172 6.09 -8.67 -11.93
C GLY A 172 5.43 -7.54 -11.16
N LEU A 173 5.73 -6.30 -11.55
CA LEU A 173 5.21 -5.07 -10.95
C LEU A 173 3.68 -5.01 -11.00
N TRP A 174 3.10 -5.60 -12.04
CA TRP A 174 1.68 -5.51 -12.37
C TRP A 174 0.80 -6.49 -11.60
N ASN A 175 1.26 -7.73 -11.41
CA ASN A 175 0.50 -8.70 -10.61
C ASN A 175 0.41 -8.30 -9.13
N ALA A 176 1.39 -7.54 -8.62
CA ALA A 176 1.34 -7.04 -7.24
C ALA A 176 0.32 -5.91 -7.04
N LEU A 177 -0.01 -5.15 -8.09
CA LEU A 177 -1.01 -4.07 -8.06
C LEU A 177 -2.43 -4.56 -8.36
N ASP A 178 -2.57 -5.66 -9.12
CA ASP A 178 -3.86 -6.31 -9.43
C ASP A 178 -4.53 -6.91 -8.17
N GLU A 179 -3.72 -7.42 -7.22
CA GLU A 179 -4.23 -7.98 -5.97
C GLU A 179 -4.68 -6.92 -4.94
N ASP A 180 -4.34 -5.63 -5.13
CA ASP A 180 -4.69 -4.54 -4.21
C ASP A 180 -5.47 -3.41 -4.91
N TRP A 181 -6.74 -3.72 -5.18
CA TRP A 181 -7.70 -2.89 -5.91
C TRP A 181 -7.90 -1.47 -5.35
N ASN A 182 -7.92 -1.33 -4.03
CA ASN A 182 -8.19 -0.04 -3.38
C ASN A 182 -7.08 0.97 -3.64
N LEU A 183 -5.84 0.50 -3.79
CA LEU A 183 -4.68 1.31 -4.10
C LEU A 183 -4.74 1.81 -5.55
N THR A 184 -4.97 0.90 -6.50
CA THR A 184 -5.08 1.20 -7.93
C THR A 184 -6.20 2.22 -8.19
N ALA A 185 -7.38 2.04 -7.57
CA ALA A 185 -8.51 2.96 -7.69
C ALA A 185 -8.22 4.36 -7.12
N ARG A 186 -7.46 4.49 -6.03
CA ARG A 186 -7.09 5.80 -5.46
C ARG A 186 -6.04 6.52 -6.29
N LEU A 187 -5.04 5.79 -6.80
CA LEU A 187 -3.99 6.33 -7.68
C LEU A 187 -4.57 6.80 -9.02
N LEU A 188 -5.53 6.06 -9.58
CA LEU A 188 -6.30 6.47 -10.76
C LEU A 188 -7.09 7.77 -10.53
N ARG A 189 -7.65 7.95 -9.33
CA ARG A 189 -8.41 9.15 -8.98
C ARG A 189 -7.53 10.36 -8.67
N SER A 190 -6.31 10.16 -8.17
CA SER A 190 -5.44 11.24 -7.68
C SER A 190 -4.34 11.66 -8.64
N SER A 191 -3.96 10.83 -9.61
CA SER A 191 -2.82 11.12 -10.49
C SER A 191 -3.19 12.09 -11.63
N ALA A 192 -2.32 13.10 -11.81
CA ALA A 192 -2.33 13.98 -12.98
C ALA A 192 -1.71 13.31 -14.23
N HIS A 193 -1.14 12.11 -14.09
CA HIS A 193 -0.35 11.39 -15.11
C HIS A 193 -1.08 10.13 -15.59
N PHE A 194 -2.29 10.32 -16.13
CA PHE A 194 -3.14 9.23 -16.64
C PHE A 194 -2.48 8.44 -17.79
N ASP A 195 -1.59 9.08 -18.55
CA ASP A 195 -0.88 8.49 -19.70
C ASP A 195 0.02 7.31 -19.28
N ALA A 196 0.50 7.31 -18.04
CA ALA A 196 1.27 6.18 -17.49
C ALA A 196 0.37 5.01 -17.02
N VAL A 197 -0.94 5.26 -16.84
CA VAL A 197 -1.88 4.33 -16.23
C VAL A 197 -2.77 3.60 -17.25
N VAL A 198 -2.99 4.19 -18.43
CA VAL A 198 -3.74 3.54 -19.53
C VAL A 198 -3.13 2.21 -19.99
N PRO A 199 -1.80 2.07 -20.12
CA PRO A 199 -1.17 0.78 -20.37
C PRO A 199 -1.44 -0.28 -19.27
N LEU A 200 -1.85 0.16 -18.06
CA LEU A 200 -2.00 -0.67 -16.87
C LEU A 200 -3.34 -1.41 -16.81
N GLY A 201 -4.40 -0.84 -17.39
CA GLY A 201 -5.68 -1.55 -17.57
C GLY A 201 -5.66 -2.55 -18.74
N LEU A 202 -4.72 -2.39 -19.67
CA LEU A 202 -4.64 -3.16 -20.93
C LEU A 202 -3.97 -4.55 -20.78
N LEU A 203 -3.23 -4.80 -19.70
CA LEU A 203 -2.44 -6.04 -19.51
C LEU A 203 -3.13 -7.11 -18.63
N GLY A 204 -4.18 -6.75 -17.90
CA GLY A 204 -4.98 -7.67 -17.08
C GLY A 204 -6.23 -8.13 -17.81
N SER A 205 -6.38 -9.43 -18.06
CA SER A 205 -7.54 -10.01 -18.76
C SER A 205 -8.85 -10.00 -17.95
N VAL A 206 -8.90 -9.32 -16.80
CA VAL A 206 -10.10 -9.19 -15.95
C VAL A 206 -10.17 -7.77 -15.41
N MET A 207 -10.54 -6.80 -16.25
CA MET A 207 -11.02 -5.53 -15.73
C MET A 207 -12.34 -5.77 -14.99
N GLY A 208 -12.33 -5.64 -13.66
CA GLY A 208 -13.55 -5.64 -12.87
C GLY A 208 -14.46 -4.47 -13.26
N VAL A 209 -15.77 -4.63 -13.05
CA VAL A 209 -16.83 -3.62 -13.32
C VAL A 209 -16.44 -2.23 -12.82
N GLU A 210 -15.78 -2.17 -11.66
CA GLU A 210 -15.38 -0.95 -10.98
C GLU A 210 -14.22 -0.22 -11.68
N MET A 211 -13.28 -0.94 -12.32
CA MET A 211 -12.16 -0.35 -13.07
C MET A 211 -12.61 0.29 -14.36
N THR A 212 -13.46 -0.42 -15.09
CA THR A 212 -14.12 0.11 -16.28
C THR A 212 -14.96 1.35 -15.94
N THR A 213 -15.67 1.34 -14.81
CA THR A 213 -16.45 2.50 -14.36
C THR A 213 -15.56 3.70 -14.04
N LEU A 214 -14.41 3.49 -13.39
CA LEU A 214 -13.46 4.58 -13.10
C LEU A 214 -12.76 5.11 -14.35
N LEU A 215 -12.40 4.23 -15.27
CA LEU A 215 -11.85 4.60 -16.57
C LEU A 215 -12.84 5.48 -17.32
N PHE A 216 -14.11 5.07 -17.39
CA PHE A 216 -15.16 5.83 -18.05
C PHE A 216 -15.50 7.16 -17.36
N ASP A 217 -15.58 7.20 -16.02
CA ASP A 217 -15.75 8.46 -15.27
C ASP A 217 -14.60 9.44 -15.55
N ARG A 218 -13.37 8.92 -15.69
CA ARG A 218 -12.21 9.75 -16.03
C ARG A 218 -12.27 10.26 -17.47
N ILE A 219 -12.61 9.40 -18.44
CA ILE A 219 -12.79 9.79 -19.85
C ILE A 219 -13.86 10.89 -19.96
N GLY A 220 -14.99 10.74 -19.27
CA GLY A 220 -16.04 11.76 -19.23
C GLY A 220 -15.54 13.12 -18.75
N ARG A 221 -14.64 13.15 -17.75
CA ARG A 221 -14.04 14.39 -17.20
C ARG A 221 -12.97 15.02 -18.08
N GLY A 222 -12.42 14.29 -19.04
CA GLY A 222 -11.48 14.76 -20.06
C GLY A 222 -10.01 14.44 -19.85
N GLY A 223 -9.32 14.24 -20.99
CA GLY A 223 -7.94 13.81 -21.17
C GLY A 223 -7.56 13.84 -22.67
N ASP A 224 -6.44 13.21 -23.04
CA ASP A 224 -6.05 13.00 -24.45
C ASP A 224 -6.93 11.90 -25.10
N ASP A 225 -7.73 12.28 -26.10
CA ASP A 225 -8.76 11.40 -26.66
C ASP A 225 -8.17 10.20 -27.43
N ASP A 226 -6.97 10.32 -28.01
CA ASP A 226 -6.28 9.24 -28.73
C ASP A 226 -5.81 8.14 -27.76
N THR A 227 -5.17 8.53 -26.65
CA THR A 227 -4.75 7.62 -25.59
C THR A 227 -5.96 6.93 -24.93
N MET A 228 -7.07 7.65 -24.78
CA MET A 228 -8.32 7.10 -24.24
C MET A 228 -9.00 6.12 -25.18
N ALA A 229 -8.97 6.35 -26.50
CA ALA A 229 -9.49 5.42 -27.50
C ALA A 229 -8.71 4.10 -27.51
N GLU A 230 -7.38 4.15 -27.39
CA GLU A 230 -6.54 2.95 -27.31
C GLU A 230 -6.81 2.12 -26.04
N ALA A 231 -7.09 2.78 -24.90
CA ALA A 231 -7.47 2.13 -23.64
C ALA A 231 -8.77 1.32 -23.73
N VAL A 232 -9.71 1.79 -24.56
CA VAL A 232 -11.07 1.26 -24.67
C VAL A 232 -11.22 0.24 -25.81
N ASN A 233 -10.23 0.15 -26.72
CA ASN A 233 -10.18 -0.80 -27.85
C ASN A 233 -9.99 -2.28 -27.45
N LEU A 234 -10.53 -2.69 -26.31
CA LEU A 234 -10.56 -4.08 -25.90
C LEU A 234 -12.01 -4.60 -25.98
N PRO A 235 -12.33 -5.41 -27.00
CA PRO A 235 -13.56 -6.18 -27.06
C PRO A 235 -13.81 -7.04 -25.81
N SER A 236 -12.85 -7.24 -24.91
CA SER A 236 -13.07 -7.93 -23.64
C SER A 236 -13.73 -7.07 -22.56
N VAL A 237 -13.63 -5.73 -22.63
CA VAL A 237 -14.13 -4.85 -21.57
C VAL A 237 -15.65 -4.85 -21.60
N VAL A 238 -16.29 -4.58 -22.74
CA VAL A 238 -17.75 -4.37 -22.77
C VAL A 238 -18.54 -5.69 -22.69
N TRP A 239 -17.96 -6.81 -23.13
CA TRP A 239 -18.68 -8.09 -23.30
C TRP A 239 -18.92 -8.85 -21.99
N GLY A 240 -18.30 -8.43 -20.88
CA GLY A 240 -18.55 -8.98 -19.54
C GLY A 240 -19.68 -8.30 -18.77
N PHE A 241 -20.21 -7.18 -19.25
CA PHE A 241 -21.21 -6.39 -18.52
C PHE A 241 -22.63 -6.91 -18.80
N GLN A 242 -23.38 -7.22 -17.74
CA GLN A 242 -24.84 -7.38 -17.84
C GLN A 242 -25.56 -6.03 -17.93
N GLN A 243 -24.94 -4.96 -17.45
CA GLN A 243 -25.47 -3.59 -17.49
C GLN A 243 -24.32 -2.59 -17.47
N ILE A 244 -24.42 -1.55 -18.29
CA ILE A 244 -23.40 -0.50 -18.40
C ILE A 244 -23.81 0.70 -17.53
N ASP A 245 -22.85 1.35 -16.85
CA ASP A 245 -23.10 2.53 -16.01
C ASP A 245 -23.16 3.83 -16.85
N ILE A 246 -23.78 4.87 -16.29
CA ILE A 246 -23.95 6.21 -16.88
C ILE A 246 -22.60 6.82 -17.28
N ALA A 247 -21.54 6.54 -16.51
CA ALA A 247 -20.18 7.00 -16.80
C ALA A 247 -19.68 6.50 -18.17
N ALA A 248 -20.00 5.26 -18.55
CA ALA A 248 -19.60 4.68 -19.82
C ALA A 248 -20.31 5.35 -21.01
N LEU A 249 -21.59 5.68 -20.86
CA LEU A 249 -22.33 6.44 -21.86
C LEU A 249 -21.72 7.83 -22.06
N ASP A 250 -21.37 8.52 -20.97
CA ASP A 250 -20.73 9.85 -21.04
C ASP A 250 -19.37 9.78 -21.78
N ALA A 251 -18.57 8.76 -21.46
CA ALA A 251 -17.29 8.49 -22.13
C ALA A 251 -17.46 8.20 -23.63
N ALA A 252 -18.39 7.31 -23.99
CA ALA A 252 -18.66 6.96 -25.38
C ALA A 252 -19.15 8.17 -26.19
N LEU A 253 -20.04 8.98 -25.61
CA LEU A 253 -20.52 10.21 -26.24
C LEU A 253 -19.40 11.21 -26.48
N ARG A 254 -18.51 11.36 -25.50
CA ARG A 254 -17.36 12.25 -25.63
C ARG A 254 -16.44 11.84 -26.78
N LEU A 255 -16.12 10.54 -26.87
CA LEU A 255 -15.27 10.01 -27.95
C LEU A 255 -15.90 10.22 -29.33
N ALA A 256 -17.21 9.99 -29.45
CA ALA A 256 -17.94 10.23 -30.69
C ALA A 256 -18.01 11.71 -31.09
N GLU A 257 -18.22 12.61 -30.13
CA GLU A 257 -18.21 14.06 -30.35
C GLU A 257 -16.82 14.59 -30.75
N GLY A 258 -15.75 13.94 -30.27
CA GLY A 258 -14.37 14.26 -30.62
C GLY A 258 -13.96 13.83 -32.03
N GLY A 259 -14.81 13.10 -32.76
CA GLY A 259 -14.48 12.50 -34.05
C GLY A 259 -13.53 11.30 -33.93
N GLY A 260 -13.41 10.72 -32.74
CA GLY A 260 -12.70 9.46 -32.52
C GLY A 260 -13.40 8.31 -33.23
N ASP A 261 -12.66 7.22 -33.46
CA ASP A 261 -13.20 6.03 -34.11
C ASP A 261 -14.33 5.41 -33.26
N THR A 262 -15.57 5.55 -33.75
CA THR A 262 -16.77 5.07 -33.07
C THR A 262 -16.94 3.56 -33.14
N ASP A 263 -16.15 2.86 -33.96
CA ASP A 263 -16.18 1.40 -34.04
C ASP A 263 -15.69 0.75 -32.72
N LEU A 264 -14.98 1.52 -31.88
CA LEU A 264 -14.45 1.07 -30.58
C LEU A 264 -15.52 0.96 -29.49
N LEU A 265 -16.55 1.80 -29.55
CA LEU A 265 -17.68 1.84 -28.64
C LEU A 265 -18.93 2.14 -29.47
N ASP A 266 -19.57 1.10 -30.01
CA ASP A 266 -20.85 1.26 -30.70
C ASP A 266 -21.85 1.93 -29.74
N LEU A 267 -22.14 3.21 -29.98
CA LEU A 267 -23.04 4.00 -29.17
C LEU A 267 -24.44 3.38 -29.12
N THR A 268 -24.85 2.69 -30.18
CA THR A 268 -26.12 1.94 -30.23
C THR A 268 -26.10 0.82 -29.21
N PHE A 269 -25.00 0.07 -29.16
CA PHE A 269 -24.80 -1.02 -28.20
C PHE A 269 -24.74 -0.49 -26.76
N VAL A 270 -23.92 0.54 -26.51
CA VAL A 270 -23.80 1.16 -25.17
C VAL A 270 -25.15 1.68 -24.68
N TRP A 271 -25.91 2.34 -25.55
CA TRP A 271 -27.25 2.84 -25.24
C TRP A 271 -28.26 1.72 -24.97
N SER A 272 -28.16 0.59 -25.66
CA SER A 272 -29.02 -0.58 -25.42
C SER A 272 -28.76 -1.26 -24.06
N MET A 273 -27.56 -1.08 -23.51
CA MET A 273 -27.10 -1.73 -22.28
C MET A 273 -27.17 -0.84 -21.03
N VAL A 274 -27.44 0.47 -21.20
CA VAL A 274 -27.58 1.42 -20.10
C VAL A 274 -29.03 1.47 -19.61
N ASP A 275 -29.25 1.75 -18.33
CA ASP A 275 -30.59 2.06 -17.82
C ASP A 275 -31.03 3.44 -18.30
N GLN A 276 -31.77 3.49 -19.41
CA GLN A 276 -32.23 4.72 -20.04
C GLN A 276 -33.10 5.57 -19.11
N GLY A 277 -33.91 4.95 -18.25
CA GLY A 277 -34.74 5.65 -17.27
C GLY A 277 -33.88 6.35 -16.22
N LYS A 278 -32.86 5.65 -15.71
CA LYS A 278 -31.89 6.20 -14.77
C LYS A 278 -31.06 7.33 -15.40
N VAL A 279 -30.65 7.19 -16.66
CA VAL A 279 -29.92 8.24 -17.41
C VAL A 279 -30.82 9.46 -17.60
N ALA A 280 -32.05 9.29 -18.09
CA ALA A 280 -32.98 10.40 -18.31
C ALA A 280 -33.30 11.16 -17.02
N LEU A 281 -33.38 10.46 -15.89
CA LEU A 281 -33.62 11.07 -14.58
C LEU A 281 -32.37 11.79 -14.02
N SER A 282 -31.18 11.18 -14.14
CA SER A 282 -29.97 11.64 -13.45
C SER A 282 -29.11 12.59 -14.29
N ARG A 283 -29.09 12.40 -15.61
CA ARG A 283 -28.22 13.09 -16.58
C ARG A 283 -28.98 13.35 -17.91
N PRO A 284 -30.04 14.18 -17.90
CA PRO A 284 -30.82 14.49 -19.11
C PRO A 284 -30.00 15.19 -20.21
N ASP A 285 -28.86 15.79 -19.84
CA ASP A 285 -27.88 16.35 -20.77
C ASP A 285 -27.29 15.29 -21.70
N LEU A 286 -27.02 14.08 -21.20
CA LEU A 286 -26.47 12.98 -22.00
C LEU A 286 -27.46 12.47 -23.04
N VAL A 287 -28.75 12.43 -22.72
CA VAL A 287 -29.81 12.07 -23.68
C VAL A 287 -29.87 13.07 -24.84
N LYS A 288 -29.69 14.35 -24.54
CA LYS A 288 -29.64 15.40 -25.57
C LYS A 288 -28.41 15.27 -26.46
N ARG A 289 -27.24 15.02 -25.86
CA ARG A 289 -25.97 14.78 -26.58
C ARG A 289 -26.09 13.56 -27.49
N LEU A 290 -26.59 12.45 -26.96
CA LEU A 290 -26.83 11.23 -27.72
C LEU A 290 -27.74 11.46 -28.93
N ARG A 291 -28.84 12.21 -28.77
CA ARG A 291 -29.73 12.52 -29.90
C ARG A 291 -29.03 13.32 -30.99
N ASN A 292 -28.16 14.26 -30.62
CA ASN A 292 -27.41 15.05 -31.61
C ASN A 292 -26.43 14.17 -32.38
N VAL A 293 -25.63 13.36 -31.67
CA VAL A 293 -24.67 12.43 -32.28
C VAL A 293 -25.39 11.39 -33.16
N ALA A 294 -26.54 10.87 -32.70
CA ALA A 294 -27.34 9.91 -33.45
C ALA A 294 -27.90 10.48 -34.76
N LEU A 295 -28.38 11.73 -34.73
CA LEU A 295 -28.83 12.44 -35.93
C LEU A 295 -27.70 12.66 -36.94
N GLU A 296 -26.49 12.97 -36.47
CA GLU A 296 -25.30 13.12 -37.32
C GLU A 296 -24.88 11.79 -37.95
N GLN A 297 -25.05 10.68 -37.23
CA GLN A 297 -24.73 9.32 -37.68
C GLN A 297 -25.88 8.62 -38.42
N GLY A 298 -27.05 9.27 -38.54
CA GLY A 298 -28.20 8.76 -39.30
C GLY A 298 -28.98 7.63 -38.61
N TRP A 299 -29.00 7.58 -37.28
CA TRP A 299 -29.83 6.65 -36.50
C TRP A 299 -30.71 7.36 -35.48
N GLU A 300 -31.76 6.67 -35.02
CA GLU A 300 -32.74 7.20 -34.05
C GLU A 300 -32.57 6.46 -32.71
N PRO A 301 -32.25 7.16 -31.60
CA PRO A 301 -31.97 6.55 -30.29
C PRO A 301 -33.20 6.20 -29.47
#